data_AF-A0A2X0R3E1-F1
#
_entry.id   AF-A0A2X0R3E1-F1
#
_cell.length_a   1.000
_cell.length_b   1.000
_cell.length_c   1.000
_cell.angle_alpha   90.00
_cell.angle_beta   90.00
_cell.angle_gamma   90.00
#
_symmetry.space_group_name_H-M   'P 1'
#
loop_
_entity.id
_entity.type
_entity.pdbx_description
1 polymer ?
#
loop_
_entity_poly.entity_id
_entity_poly.type
_entity_poly.pdbx_seq_one_letter_code
_entity_poly.pdbx_strand_id
1 'polypeptide(L)'
;MFYERLKLLAKEKKKSFNEIESELGYSKNSMYHYKKVKPSSDKLSKLAEYFGVSSDYLLGNTDLREPKKEPVDLEELTSDDGINWDEWLSFGGKPISEHDKNKIKEIFGDRLKD
;
A
#
# COMPACT_ATOMS: atom_id res chain seq x y z
N MET A 1 1.23 20.99 -4.61
CA MET A 1 1.48 19.76 -3.83
C MET A 1 1.53 18.52 -4.73
N PHE A 2 0.42 18.10 -5.36
CA PHE A 2 0.38 16.88 -6.20
C PHE A 2 1.51 16.75 -7.24
N TYR A 3 1.64 17.75 -8.13
CA TYR A 3 2.69 17.75 -9.16
C TYR A 3 4.13 17.71 -8.59
N GLU A 4 4.35 18.37 -7.44
CA GLU A 4 5.67 18.37 -6.78
C GLU A 4 6.02 17.00 -6.21
N ARG A 5 5.03 16.29 -5.61
CA ARG A 5 5.20 14.92 -5.13
C ARG A 5 5.46 13.95 -6.27
N LEU A 6 4.79 14.09 -7.42
CA LEU A 6 5.10 13.29 -8.61
C LEU A 6 6.54 13.49 -9.09
N LYS A 7 7.03 14.73 -9.14
CA LYS A 7 8.43 15.01 -9.53
C LYS A 7 9.42 14.36 -8.57
N LEU A 8 9.16 14.45 -7.27
CA LEU A 8 10.01 13.83 -6.24
C LEU A 8 10.08 12.31 -6.46
N LEU A 9 8.93 11.65 -6.58
CA LEU A 9 8.84 10.20 -6.75
C LEU A 9 9.47 9.72 -8.07
N ALA A 10 9.30 10.46 -9.16
CA ALA A 10 9.96 10.16 -10.43
C ALA A 10 11.50 10.26 -10.32
N LYS A 11 12.00 11.28 -9.61
CA LYS A 11 13.43 11.43 -9.34
C LYS A 11 13.98 10.27 -8.51
N GLU A 12 13.24 9.81 -7.50
CA GLU A 12 13.62 8.65 -6.67
C GLU A 12 13.68 7.35 -7.48
N LYS A 13 12.72 7.12 -8.36
CA LYS A 13 12.76 5.99 -9.31
C LYS A 13 13.78 6.15 -10.44
N LYS A 14 14.46 7.30 -10.53
CA LYS A 14 15.41 7.66 -11.60
C LYS A 14 14.80 7.57 -13.01
N LYS A 15 13.53 7.96 -13.14
CA LYS A 15 12.79 7.96 -14.41
C LYS A 15 12.28 9.35 -14.75
N SER A 16 12.24 9.66 -16.04
CA SER A 16 11.52 10.81 -16.57
C SER A 16 10.00 10.55 -16.58
N PHE A 17 9.20 11.61 -16.62
CA PHE A 17 7.75 11.47 -16.77
C PHE A 17 7.36 10.77 -18.07
N ASN A 18 8.10 10.96 -19.16
CA ASN A 18 7.81 10.28 -20.42
C ASN A 18 8.00 8.75 -20.31
N GLU A 19 9.01 8.29 -19.57
CA GLU A 19 9.22 6.86 -19.30
C GLU A 19 8.07 6.30 -18.45
N ILE A 20 7.69 7.01 -17.39
CA ILE A 20 6.57 6.60 -16.51
C ILE A 20 5.25 6.56 -17.29
N GLU A 21 4.99 7.56 -18.14
CA GLU A 21 3.82 7.58 -19.02
C GLU A 21 3.80 6.38 -19.96
N SER A 22 4.94 6.06 -20.57
CA SER A 22 5.05 4.90 -21.47
C SER A 22 4.77 3.58 -20.73
N GLU A 23 5.28 3.44 -19.50
CA GLU A 23 5.06 2.25 -18.66
C GLU A 23 3.60 2.12 -18.19
N LEU A 24 2.93 3.24 -17.95
CA LEU A 24 1.52 3.28 -17.53
C LEU A 24 0.54 3.28 -18.71
N GLY A 25 1.02 3.31 -19.96
CA GLY A 25 0.19 3.42 -21.16
C GLY A 25 -0.52 4.77 -21.28
N TYR A 26 0.05 5.83 -20.71
CA TYR A 26 -0.47 7.19 -20.79
C TYR A 26 0.02 7.91 -22.04
N SER A 27 -0.78 8.88 -22.52
CA SER A 27 -0.36 9.73 -23.62
C SER A 27 0.85 10.58 -23.21
N LYS A 28 1.76 10.77 -24.17
CA LYS A 28 2.98 11.57 -23.99
C LYS A 28 2.68 12.97 -23.42
N ASN A 29 3.51 13.39 -22.47
CA ASN A 29 3.44 14.63 -21.69
C ASN A 29 2.17 14.82 -20.84
N SER A 30 1.30 13.80 -20.69
CA SER A 30 0.07 13.93 -19.90
C SER A 30 0.32 14.26 -18.43
N MET A 31 1.40 13.77 -17.82
CA MET A 31 1.74 14.03 -16.43
C MET A 31 2.11 15.50 -16.17
N TYR A 32 2.63 16.22 -17.18
CA TYR A 32 2.91 17.64 -17.05
C TYR A 32 1.63 18.49 -16.90
N HIS A 33 0.49 17.98 -17.34
CA HIS A 33 -0.80 18.66 -17.19
C HIS A 33 -1.23 18.76 -15.71
N TYR A 34 -0.72 17.88 -14.86
CA TYR A 34 -1.04 17.87 -13.43
C TYR A 34 -0.51 19.06 -12.63
N LYS A 35 0.25 19.96 -13.28
CA LYS A 35 0.54 21.31 -12.75
C LYS A 35 -0.72 22.14 -12.55
N LYS A 36 -1.74 21.93 -13.40
CA LYS A 36 -2.94 22.77 -13.48
C LYS A 36 -4.22 22.02 -13.11
N VAL A 37 -4.27 20.72 -13.37
CA VAL A 37 -5.49 19.91 -13.26
C VAL A 37 -5.23 18.67 -12.41
N LYS A 38 -6.22 18.22 -11.64
CA LYS A 38 -6.12 16.96 -10.89
C LYS A 38 -6.37 15.75 -11.82
N PRO A 39 -5.71 14.61 -11.61
CA PRO A 39 -6.04 13.38 -12.34
C PRO A 39 -7.47 12.91 -12.05
N SER A 40 -8.00 12.05 -12.91
CA SER A 40 -9.18 11.24 -12.56
C SER A 40 -8.84 10.28 -11.43
N SER A 41 -9.87 9.75 -10.75
CA SER A 41 -9.71 8.75 -9.69
C SER A 41 -8.89 7.54 -10.17
N ASP A 42 -9.21 6.99 -11.35
CA ASP A 42 -8.47 5.85 -11.91
C ASP A 42 -6.98 6.14 -12.12
N LYS A 43 -6.65 7.33 -12.65
CA LYS A 43 -5.25 7.71 -12.90
C LYS A 43 -4.51 7.98 -11.59
N LEU A 44 -5.20 8.52 -10.59
CA LEU A 44 -4.66 8.71 -9.25
C LEU A 44 -4.28 7.37 -8.62
N SER A 45 -5.21 6.41 -8.63
CA SER A 45 -4.99 5.06 -8.08
C SER A 45 -3.83 4.34 -8.77
N LYS A 46 -3.77 4.38 -10.12
CA LYS A 46 -2.65 3.80 -10.88
C LYS A 46 -1.30 4.43 -10.57
N LEU A 47 -1.26 5.76 -10.39
CA LEU A 47 -0.03 6.45 -10.00
C LEU A 47 0.38 6.08 -8.56
N ALA A 48 -0.59 5.99 -7.65
CA ALA A 48 -0.37 5.60 -6.26
C ALA A 48 0.25 4.19 -6.18
N GLU A 49 -0.34 3.24 -6.91
CA GLU A 49 0.15 1.87 -7.03
C GLU A 49 1.56 1.81 -7.65
N TYR A 50 1.77 2.49 -8.78
CA TYR A 50 3.06 2.54 -9.46
C TYR A 50 4.21 3.04 -8.57
N PHE A 51 3.92 4.05 -7.74
CA PHE A 51 4.90 4.63 -6.82
C PHE A 51 4.94 3.95 -5.45
N GLY A 52 4.02 3.02 -5.15
CA GLY A 52 3.93 2.35 -3.84
C GLY A 52 3.58 3.32 -2.71
N VAL A 53 2.66 4.26 -2.96
CA VAL A 53 2.23 5.27 -2.00
C VAL A 53 0.70 5.36 -1.97
N SER A 54 0.15 6.02 -0.96
CA SER A 54 -1.28 6.29 -0.86
C SER A 54 -1.71 7.44 -1.79
N SER A 55 -2.97 7.41 -2.21
CA SER A 55 -3.58 8.53 -2.93
C SER A 55 -3.58 9.82 -2.10
N ASP A 56 -3.76 9.73 -0.78
CA ASP A 56 -3.66 10.86 0.14
C ASP A 56 -2.25 11.46 0.18
N TYR A 57 -1.22 10.61 0.11
CA TYR A 57 0.15 11.04 -0.10
C TYR A 57 0.32 11.68 -1.47
N LEU A 58 -0.33 11.25 -2.54
CA LEU A 58 -0.18 12.00 -3.80
C LEU A 58 -0.88 13.37 -3.71
N LEU A 59 -2.07 13.43 -3.11
CA LEU A 59 -2.91 14.63 -3.11
C LEU A 59 -2.42 15.76 -2.20
N GLY A 60 -1.61 15.48 -1.18
CA GLY A 60 -1.21 16.49 -0.20
C GLY A 60 -1.89 16.37 1.16
N ASN A 61 -2.73 15.35 1.37
CA ASN A 61 -3.58 15.24 2.56
C ASN A 61 -2.81 14.70 3.78
N THR A 62 -1.70 13.99 3.54
CA THR A 62 -0.81 13.44 4.56
C THR A 62 0.63 13.45 4.05
N ASP A 63 1.61 13.45 4.94
CA ASP A 63 3.04 13.23 4.61
C ASP A 63 3.45 11.76 4.74
N LEU A 64 2.55 10.89 5.24
CA LEU A 64 2.75 9.45 5.30
C LEU A 64 2.62 8.85 3.89
N ARG A 65 3.71 8.27 3.38
CA ARG A 65 3.76 7.68 2.02
C ARG A 65 2.82 6.51 1.89
N GLU A 66 2.91 5.56 2.80
CA GLU A 66 1.97 4.44 2.88
C GLU A 66 0.79 4.84 3.77
N PRO A 67 -0.42 4.29 3.54
CA PRO A 67 -1.47 4.40 4.53
C PRO A 67 -0.93 3.83 5.86
N LYS A 68 -1.37 4.40 7.00
CA LYS A 68 -1.06 3.78 8.28
C LYS A 68 -1.58 2.35 8.22
N LYS A 69 -0.69 1.37 8.40
CA LYS A 69 -1.12 0.00 8.65
C LYS A 69 -1.82 0.04 9.98
N GLU A 70 -3.15 -0.05 9.96
CA GLU A 70 -3.88 -0.22 11.21
C GLU A 70 -3.43 -1.55 11.83
N PRO A 71 -3.16 -1.57 13.14
CA PRO A 71 -2.86 -2.82 13.81
C PRO A 71 -4.02 -3.78 13.57
N VAL A 72 -3.72 -4.97 13.07
CA VAL A 72 -4.71 -6.03 12.93
C VAL A 72 -5.05 -6.50 14.33
N ASP A 73 -6.34 -6.59 14.64
CA ASP A 73 -6.77 -7.16 15.90
C ASP A 73 -6.47 -8.66 15.91
N LEU A 74 -5.66 -9.08 16.87
CA LEU A 74 -5.30 -10.49 17.02
C LEU A 74 -6.50 -11.32 17.50
N GLU A 75 -7.47 -10.71 18.18
CA GLU A 75 -8.72 -11.37 18.55
C GLU A 75 -9.51 -11.76 17.33
N GLU A 76 -9.58 -10.89 16.31
CA GLU A 76 -10.23 -11.24 15.04
C GLU A 76 -9.58 -12.50 14.49
N LEU A 77 -8.23 -12.55 14.39
CA LEU A 77 -7.47 -13.69 13.85
C LEU A 77 -7.57 -15.01 14.63
N THR A 78 -7.87 -14.98 15.93
CA THR A 78 -7.93 -16.18 16.79
C THR A 78 -9.34 -16.65 17.11
N SER A 79 -10.35 -15.82 16.88
CA SER A 79 -11.75 -16.10 17.30
C SER A 79 -12.53 -17.02 16.36
N ASP A 80 -12.09 -17.17 15.11
CA ASP A 80 -12.78 -18.01 14.12
C ASP A 80 -11.79 -18.99 13.44
N ASP A 81 -12.14 -20.27 13.44
CA ASP A 81 -11.40 -21.33 12.75
C ASP A 81 -11.46 -21.19 11.22
N GLY A 82 -12.32 -20.32 10.69
CA GLY A 82 -12.45 -19.98 9.28
C GLY A 82 -11.44 -18.95 8.76
N ILE A 83 -10.55 -18.41 9.60
CA ILE A 83 -9.65 -17.32 9.20
C ILE A 83 -8.49 -17.84 8.36
N ASN A 84 -8.28 -17.19 7.23
CA ASN A 84 -7.15 -17.46 6.37
C ASN A 84 -5.89 -16.77 6.91
N TRP A 85 -5.15 -17.47 7.76
CA TRP A 85 -3.88 -16.98 8.33
C TRP A 85 -2.87 -16.53 7.27
N ASP A 86 -2.93 -17.11 6.07
CA ASP A 86 -1.98 -16.81 4.98
C ASP A 86 -2.25 -15.44 4.33
N GLU A 87 -3.41 -14.84 4.58
CA GLU A 87 -3.73 -13.47 4.14
C GLU A 87 -3.06 -12.40 5.01
N TRP A 88 -2.79 -12.73 6.27
CA TRP A 88 -2.36 -11.76 7.30
C TRP A 88 -0.92 -11.99 7.78
N LEU A 89 -0.46 -13.24 7.80
CA LEU A 89 0.83 -13.60 8.39
C LEU A 89 1.70 -14.37 7.40
N SER A 90 2.87 -13.81 7.12
CA SER A 90 3.92 -14.48 6.36
C SER A 90 5.28 -14.24 6.99
N PHE A 91 6.20 -15.20 6.82
CA PHE A 91 7.59 -15.06 7.21
C PHE A 91 8.47 -15.15 5.97
N GLY A 92 9.16 -14.05 5.65
CA GLY A 92 9.95 -13.96 4.42
C GLY A 92 9.12 -14.10 3.14
N GLY A 93 7.84 -13.66 3.18
CA GLY A 93 6.91 -13.76 2.05
C GLY A 93 6.34 -15.16 1.80
N LYS A 94 6.56 -16.10 2.73
CA LYS A 94 5.97 -17.45 2.68
C LYS A 94 4.93 -17.62 3.79
N PRO A 95 3.87 -18.41 3.56
CA PRO A 95 2.96 -18.82 4.62
C PRO A 95 3.71 -19.42 5.81
N ILE A 96 3.24 -19.14 7.01
CA ILE A 96 3.78 -19.74 8.24
C ILE A 96 3.20 -21.15 8.42
N SER A 97 3.93 -22.03 9.12
CA SER A 97 3.49 -23.41 9.32
C SER A 97 2.31 -23.49 10.31
N GLU A 98 1.47 -24.53 10.18
CA GLU A 98 0.37 -24.79 11.13
C GLU A 98 0.85 -24.92 12.57
N HIS A 99 2.03 -25.51 12.78
CA HIS A 99 2.65 -25.61 14.09
C HIS A 99 2.93 -24.23 14.70
N ASP A 100 3.42 -23.28 13.89
CA ASP A 100 3.71 -21.92 14.36
C ASP A 100 2.41 -21.11 14.57
N LYS A 101 1.40 -21.32 13.71
CA LYS A 101 0.05 -20.76 13.90
C LYS A 101 -0.54 -21.18 15.25
N ASN A 102 -0.43 -22.46 15.60
CA ASN A 102 -0.93 -23.00 16.86
C ASN A 102 -0.23 -22.39 18.08
N LYS A 103 1.09 -22.17 18.01
CA LYS A 103 1.81 -21.48 19.10
C LYS A 103 1.37 -20.04 19.29
N ILE A 104 1.09 -19.33 18.19
CA ILE A 104 0.55 -17.96 18.26
C ILE A 104 -0.84 -17.99 18.91
N LYS A 105 -1.72 -18.90 18.48
CA LYS A 105 -3.04 -19.09 19.11
C LYS A 105 -2.93 -19.38 20.61
N GLU A 106 -1.99 -20.21 21.04
CA GLU A 106 -1.79 -20.53 22.46
C GLU A 106 -1.29 -19.31 23.27
N ILE A 107 -0.30 -18.58 22.75
CA ILE A 107 0.29 -17.43 23.47
C ILE A 107 -0.72 -16.29 23.62
N PHE A 108 -1.53 -16.04 22.60
CA PHE A 108 -2.42 -14.87 22.55
C PHE A 108 -3.89 -15.20 22.86
N GLY A 109 -4.37 -16.40 22.54
CA GLY A 109 -5.78 -16.78 22.68
C GLY A 109 -6.28 -16.81 24.13
N ASP A 110 -5.41 -17.05 25.11
CA ASP A 110 -5.77 -16.98 26.54
C ASP A 110 -5.65 -15.57 27.12
N ARG A 111 -4.86 -14.68 26.50
CA ARG A 111 -4.69 -13.29 26.94
C ARG A 111 -5.81 -12.35 26.48
N LEU A 112 -6.70 -12.83 25.62
CA LEU A 112 -7.81 -12.08 25.04
C LEU A 112 -9.16 -12.40 25.72
N LYS A 113 -9.18 -13.33 26.68
CA LYS A 113 -10.40 -13.72 27.42
C LYS A 113 -10.63 -12.91 28.71
N ASP A 114 -9.66 -12.07 29.10
CA ASP A 114 -9.70 -11.18 30.26
C ASP A 114 -9.88 -9.72 29.81
#